data_AF-A0AA37WM58-F1
#
_entry.id   AF-A0AA37WM58-F1
#
_cell.length_a   1.000
_cell.length_b   1.000
_cell.length_c   1.000
_cell.angle_alpha   90.00
_cell.angle_beta   90.00
_cell.angle_gamma   90.00
#
_symmetry.space_group_name_H-M   'P 1'
#
loop_
_entity.id
_entity.type
_entity.pdbx_description
1 polymer ?
#
loop_
_entity_poly.entity_id
_entity_poly.type
_entity_poly.pdbx_seq_one_letter_code
_entity_poly.pdbx_strand_id
1 'polypeptide(L)'
;MTETSPVAILGHAVSTTLIFLLITATNAVFADNCPAVDCGCAELSDNHFRTQCFTQEKRLKEACADNNKQPTNYCHIQGRSATPSLLKLVLGPVITLNDDQIENLESNIETMTWSLRDDMSNMINAEASGEFKKALGWQKSFAQTRERMFATHRQMAESWLTIGELDDANAIWEQAANDAMTYGVQLLEHGKSLQEKQDASESNKKAYAVLALRALRNAGKEFERAGEAFRAHGEFEQSAQAWEQAAKASILIADWKAQHDSEERVVNFYRSQASSRFYQAAMQWSIAGDNTNVDLAVVNAEKHLTLKL
;
A
#
# COMPACT_ATOMS: atom_id res chain seq x y z
N MET A 1 12.06 70.97 -58.10
CA MET A 1 13.37 71.49 -57.64
C MET A 1 14.03 70.33 -56.91
N THR A 2 14.85 69.56 -57.64
CA THR A 2 16.34 69.56 -57.61
C THR A 2 16.81 68.64 -56.46
N GLU A 3 17.54 67.55 -56.60
CA GLU A 3 18.64 67.10 -57.51
C GLU A 3 18.80 65.56 -57.36
N THR A 4 18.81 64.75 -58.42
CA THR A 4 19.97 64.16 -59.15
C THR A 4 21.01 63.35 -58.36
N SER A 5 20.84 62.00 -58.40
CA SER A 5 21.77 60.93 -58.87
C SER A 5 23.19 60.77 -58.26
N PRO A 6 24.00 59.79 -58.73
CA PRO A 6 24.05 58.37 -58.33
C PRO A 6 25.47 57.96 -57.87
N VAL A 7 25.76 56.66 -57.61
CA VAL A 7 27.03 55.97 -57.98
C VAL A 7 26.94 54.48 -57.61
N ALA A 8 27.34 53.64 -58.55
CA ALA A 8 27.49 52.20 -58.46
C ALA A 8 28.82 51.80 -57.77
N ILE A 9 28.99 50.54 -57.36
CA ILE A 9 30.14 49.68 -57.70
C ILE A 9 29.99 48.27 -57.06
N LEU A 10 30.37 47.30 -57.88
CA LEU A 10 30.51 45.85 -57.68
C LEU A 10 31.28 45.41 -56.42
N GLY A 11 30.90 44.26 -55.88
CA GLY A 11 31.75 43.45 -55.01
C GLY A 11 31.28 41.99 -54.97
N HIS A 12 31.99 41.11 -55.67
CA HIS A 12 31.84 39.67 -55.58
C HIS A 12 32.30 39.18 -54.19
N ALA A 13 31.49 38.36 -53.54
CA ALA A 13 31.97 37.49 -52.47
C ALA A 13 31.29 36.12 -52.60
N VAL A 14 32.10 35.17 -53.05
CA VAL A 14 31.87 33.72 -52.96
C VAL A 14 31.57 33.39 -51.49
N SER A 15 30.34 32.99 -51.18
CA SER A 15 29.99 32.48 -49.86
C SER A 15 29.79 30.98 -49.93
N THR A 16 30.86 30.31 -49.55
CA THR A 16 31.03 28.87 -49.36
C THR A 16 29.88 28.26 -48.59
N THR A 17 29.36 27.18 -49.16
CA THR A 17 28.49 26.18 -48.57
C THR A 17 28.97 25.79 -47.16
N LEU A 18 28.26 26.24 -46.12
CA LEU A 18 28.38 25.71 -44.78
C LEU A 18 27.02 25.09 -44.41
N ILE A 19 26.84 23.82 -44.78
CA ILE A 19 25.77 22.98 -44.25
C ILE A 19 26.11 22.77 -42.77
N PHE A 20 25.57 23.65 -41.91
CA PHE A 20 25.46 23.38 -40.49
C PHE A 20 24.48 22.21 -40.36
N LEU A 21 25.04 21.01 -40.22
CA LEU A 21 24.33 19.88 -39.64
C LEU A 21 23.98 20.30 -38.20
N LEU A 22 22.83 20.94 -38.02
CA LEU A 22 22.16 21.02 -36.74
C LEU A 22 21.78 19.59 -36.37
N ILE A 23 22.72 18.91 -35.73
CA ILE A 23 22.42 17.80 -34.84
C ILE A 23 21.60 18.45 -33.72
N THR A 24 20.29 18.58 -33.94
CA THR A 24 19.35 18.76 -32.85
C THR A 24 19.55 17.53 -31.98
N ALA A 25 20.31 17.70 -30.90
CA ALA A 25 20.20 16.84 -29.74
C ALA A 25 18.72 16.89 -29.36
N THR A 26 17.95 15.95 -29.90
CA THR A 26 16.72 15.49 -29.27
C THR A 26 17.22 14.95 -27.94
N ASN A 27 17.29 15.83 -26.95
CA ASN A 27 17.25 15.44 -25.56
C ASN A 27 16.02 14.57 -25.48
N ALA A 28 16.24 13.25 -25.52
CA ALA A 28 15.21 12.29 -25.27
C ALA A 28 14.70 12.65 -23.90
N VAL A 29 13.51 13.26 -23.87
CA VAL A 29 12.76 13.52 -22.66
C VAL A 29 12.38 12.12 -22.17
N PHE A 30 13.31 11.47 -21.47
CA PHE A 30 13.11 10.22 -20.72
C PHE A 30 12.23 10.46 -19.48
N ALA A 31 11.71 11.68 -19.30
CA ALA A 31 10.73 12.01 -18.30
C ALA A 31 9.32 11.64 -18.81
N ASP A 32 8.73 10.65 -18.14
CA ASP A 32 7.31 10.26 -18.17
C ASP A 32 6.75 9.48 -19.37
N ASN A 33 7.44 8.42 -19.78
CA ASN A 33 6.82 7.43 -20.68
C ASN A 33 5.63 6.68 -20.04
N CYS A 34 5.49 6.69 -18.70
CA CYS A 34 4.32 6.13 -18.01
C CYS A 34 4.07 6.81 -16.64
N PRO A 35 3.20 7.83 -16.56
CA PRO A 35 2.85 8.50 -15.30
C PRO A 35 2.00 7.64 -14.36
N ALA A 36 1.49 6.49 -14.85
CA ALA A 36 0.74 5.53 -14.03
C ALA A 36 1.64 4.69 -13.10
N VAL A 37 2.97 4.84 -13.21
CA VAL A 37 3.96 4.20 -12.34
C VAL A 37 4.74 5.28 -11.59
N ASP A 38 4.58 5.29 -10.27
CA ASP A 38 5.35 6.08 -9.31
C ASP A 38 5.46 5.22 -8.05
N CYS A 39 6.64 4.69 -7.74
CA CYS A 39 6.80 3.83 -6.58
C CYS A 39 7.04 4.61 -5.28
N GLY A 40 7.01 5.94 -5.31
CA GLY A 40 7.22 6.78 -4.13
C GLY A 40 8.63 6.61 -3.53
N CYS A 41 9.62 6.25 -4.35
CA CYS A 41 10.95 5.85 -3.87
C CYS A 41 11.69 6.95 -3.09
N ALA A 42 11.40 8.21 -3.38
CA ALA A 42 11.98 9.35 -2.67
C ALA A 42 11.55 9.44 -1.19
N GLU A 43 10.43 8.80 -0.83
CA GLU A 43 9.92 8.76 0.55
C GLU A 43 10.66 7.74 1.43
N LEU A 44 11.47 6.86 0.82
CA LEU A 44 12.22 5.84 1.56
C LEU A 44 13.45 6.48 2.21
N SER A 45 13.54 6.35 3.53
CA SER A 45 14.63 6.91 4.34
C SER A 45 15.96 6.18 4.08
N ASP A 46 15.93 4.86 4.04
CA ASP A 46 17.09 4.01 3.80
C ASP A 46 17.57 4.06 2.34
N ASN A 47 18.87 4.29 2.15
CA ASN A 47 19.45 4.48 0.82
C ASN A 47 19.53 3.18 0.00
N HIS A 48 19.67 2.03 0.66
CA HIS A 48 19.70 0.73 -0.01
C HIS A 48 18.33 0.42 -0.60
N PHE A 49 17.27 0.49 0.20
CA PHE A 49 15.88 0.28 -0.28
C PHE A 49 15.46 1.32 -1.31
N ARG A 50 15.83 2.60 -1.14
CA ARG A 50 15.58 3.64 -2.13
C ARG A 50 16.20 3.33 -3.49
N THR A 51 17.44 2.84 -3.51
CA THR A 51 18.14 2.46 -4.76
C THR A 51 17.45 1.28 -5.45
N GLN A 52 17.05 0.26 -4.68
CA GLN A 52 16.31 -0.88 -5.21
C GLN A 52 14.93 -0.47 -5.75
N CYS A 53 14.23 0.42 -5.03
CA CYS A 53 12.95 0.98 -5.46
C CYS A 53 13.09 1.72 -6.81
N PHE A 54 14.05 2.64 -6.96
CA PHE A 54 14.24 3.35 -8.23
C PHE A 54 14.60 2.40 -9.39
N THR A 55 15.38 1.36 -9.10
CA THR A 55 15.71 0.33 -10.09
C THR A 55 14.46 -0.42 -10.56
N GLN A 56 13.59 -0.79 -9.62
CA GLN A 56 12.30 -1.41 -9.92
C GLN A 56 11.36 -0.46 -10.68
N GLU A 57 11.20 0.77 -10.21
CA GLU A 57 10.33 1.78 -10.83
C GLU A 57 10.73 2.02 -12.29
N LYS A 58 12.03 2.15 -12.56
CA LYS A 58 12.53 2.31 -13.94
C LYS A 58 12.07 1.17 -14.85
N ARG A 59 12.22 -0.07 -14.41
CA ARG A 59 11.80 -1.26 -15.18
C ARG A 59 10.28 -1.32 -15.35
N LEU A 60 9.52 -0.95 -14.32
CA LEU A 60 8.06 -0.87 -14.41
C LEU A 60 7.61 0.22 -15.40
N LYS A 61 8.29 1.37 -15.43
CA LYS A 61 8.04 2.44 -16.40
C LYS A 61 8.35 1.99 -17.83
N GLU A 62 9.44 1.27 -18.05
CA GLU A 62 9.80 0.66 -19.35
C GLU A 62 8.73 -0.34 -19.80
N ALA A 63 8.38 -1.33 -18.96
CA ALA A 63 7.36 -2.32 -19.27
C ALA A 63 5.96 -1.71 -19.48
N CYS A 64 5.64 -0.65 -18.74
CA CYS A 64 4.39 0.09 -18.91
C CYS A 64 4.35 0.81 -20.26
N ALA A 65 5.45 1.43 -20.69
CA ALA A 65 5.55 2.10 -21.99
C ALA A 65 5.31 1.10 -23.14
N ASP A 66 5.89 -0.10 -23.03
CA ASP A 66 5.70 -1.18 -23.99
C ASP A 66 4.27 -1.75 -23.98
N ASN A 67 3.54 -1.61 -22.87
CA ASN A 67 2.18 -2.10 -22.69
C ASN A 67 1.12 -0.99 -22.82
N ASN A 68 1.23 -0.12 -23.84
CA ASN A 68 0.26 0.95 -24.11
C ASN A 68 0.01 1.88 -22.91
N LYS A 69 1.04 2.19 -22.13
CA LYS A 69 0.98 3.02 -20.92
C LYS A 69 0.10 2.42 -19.82
N GLN A 70 -0.10 1.11 -19.80
CA GLN A 70 -0.79 0.38 -18.73
C GLN A 70 0.23 -0.39 -17.88
N PRO A 71 0.29 -0.16 -16.56
CA PRO A 71 1.18 -0.91 -15.69
C PRO A 71 0.93 -2.42 -15.80
N THR A 72 1.99 -3.20 -15.98
CA THR A 72 1.92 -4.67 -16.05
C THR A 72 2.17 -5.33 -14.70
N ASN A 73 2.70 -4.58 -13.73
CA ASN A 73 3.02 -5.05 -12.39
C ASN A 73 2.95 -3.91 -11.37
N TYR A 74 3.34 -4.21 -10.13
CA TYR A 74 3.21 -3.36 -8.96
C TYR A 74 4.57 -2.96 -8.38
N CYS A 75 4.58 -1.87 -7.63
CA CYS A 75 5.71 -1.50 -6.78
C CYS A 75 5.80 -2.46 -5.59
N HIS A 76 6.86 -3.26 -5.53
CA HIS A 76 7.10 -4.18 -4.42
C HIS A 76 7.79 -3.47 -3.26
N ILE A 77 8.88 -2.76 -3.56
CA ILE A 77 9.57 -1.85 -2.66
C ILE A 77 8.99 -0.48 -2.95
N GLN A 78 8.35 0.15 -1.97
CA GLN A 78 7.47 1.27 -2.27
C GLN A 78 7.32 2.23 -1.09
N GLY A 79 7.20 3.52 -1.41
CA GLY A 79 6.77 4.57 -0.50
C GLY A 79 5.27 4.52 -0.22
N ARG A 80 4.78 5.45 0.61
CA ARG A 80 3.38 5.55 1.03
C ARG A 80 2.45 5.97 -0.10
N SER A 81 2.94 6.75 -1.06
CA SER A 81 2.19 7.26 -2.22
C SER A 81 2.25 6.37 -3.47
N ALA A 82 2.84 5.18 -3.35
CA ALA A 82 3.15 4.36 -4.50
C ALA A 82 1.93 3.95 -5.34
N THR A 83 2.11 3.94 -6.65
CA THR A 83 1.12 3.60 -7.65
C THR A 83 1.80 2.82 -8.80
N PRO A 84 1.31 1.62 -9.18
CA PRO A 84 0.26 0.85 -8.51
C PRO A 84 0.80 0.10 -7.28
N SER A 85 0.07 0.21 -6.16
CA SER A 85 0.42 -0.44 -4.90
C SER A 85 -0.22 -1.82 -4.71
N LEU A 86 0.53 -2.73 -4.08
CA LEU A 86 0.02 -4.01 -3.56
C LEU A 86 -0.55 -3.89 -2.15
N LEU A 87 -0.19 -2.83 -1.43
CA LEU A 87 -0.73 -2.56 -0.11
C LEU A 87 -2.21 -2.21 -0.23
N LYS A 88 -2.99 -2.50 0.81
CA LYS A 88 -4.42 -2.23 0.86
C LYS A 88 -4.76 -0.98 1.65
N LEU A 89 -3.82 -0.49 2.45
CA LEU A 89 -3.93 0.79 3.12
C LEU A 89 -3.81 1.92 2.10
N VAL A 90 -4.89 2.68 1.94
CA VAL A 90 -4.90 3.92 1.17
C VAL A 90 -5.00 5.07 2.15
N LEU A 91 -4.01 5.95 2.11
CA LEU A 91 -3.88 7.08 3.00
C LEU A 91 -4.35 8.34 2.27
N GLY A 92 -5.54 8.83 2.62
CA GLY A 92 -6.07 10.08 2.05
C GLY A 92 -5.34 11.33 2.57
N PRO A 93 -5.69 12.53 2.08
CA PRO A 93 -5.26 13.76 2.72
C PRO A 93 -5.83 13.88 4.14
N VAL A 94 -5.20 14.71 4.96
CA VAL A 94 -5.66 15.08 6.31
C VAL A 94 -5.79 16.60 6.36
N ILE A 95 -6.86 17.10 6.96
CA ILE A 95 -7.06 18.54 7.20
C ILE A 95 -6.72 18.85 8.65
N THR A 96 -6.26 20.04 9.01
CA THR A 96 -6.09 20.38 10.43
C THR A 96 -7.45 20.73 11.04
N LEU A 97 -7.78 20.10 12.17
CA LEU A 97 -8.98 20.37 12.95
C LEU A 97 -8.65 21.17 14.21
N ASN A 98 -9.64 21.85 14.77
CA ASN A 98 -9.55 22.46 16.10
C ASN A 98 -9.98 21.48 17.21
N ASP A 99 -9.74 21.83 18.46
CA ASP A 99 -9.99 20.99 19.64
C ASP A 99 -11.44 20.47 19.69
N ASP A 100 -12.43 21.35 19.57
CA ASP A 100 -13.85 20.98 19.55
C ASP A 100 -14.17 19.94 18.46
N GLN A 101 -13.57 20.08 17.27
CA GLN A 101 -13.76 19.13 16.17
C GLN A 101 -13.08 17.78 16.46
N ILE A 102 -11.94 17.79 17.13
CA ILE A 102 -11.23 16.56 17.51
C ILE A 102 -12.02 15.80 18.57
N GLU A 103 -12.56 16.47 19.60
CA GLU A 103 -13.43 15.86 20.62
C GLU A 103 -14.68 15.22 19.99
N ASN A 104 -15.27 15.88 18.98
CA ASN A 104 -16.40 15.29 18.24
C ASN A 104 -16.01 14.00 17.48
N LEU A 105 -14.76 13.88 17.01
CA LEU A 105 -14.28 12.66 16.38
C LEU A 105 -14.05 11.52 17.39
N GLU A 106 -13.66 11.84 18.63
CA GLU A 106 -13.54 10.86 19.71
C GLU A 106 -14.89 10.18 20.00
N SER A 107 -15.96 10.96 20.13
CA SER A 107 -17.31 10.41 20.32
C SER A 107 -17.76 9.52 19.14
N ASN A 108 -17.35 9.88 17.91
CA ASN A 108 -17.59 9.03 16.74
C ASN A 108 -16.84 7.69 16.82
N ILE A 109 -15.60 7.68 17.34
CA ILE A 109 -14.83 6.45 17.55
C ILE A 109 -15.48 5.55 18.58
N GLU A 110 -15.99 6.10 19.68
CA GLU A 110 -16.72 5.30 20.67
C GLU A 110 -17.92 4.59 20.03
N THR A 111 -18.72 5.34 19.27
CA THR A 111 -19.87 4.79 18.53
C THR A 111 -19.45 3.70 17.54
N MET A 112 -18.35 3.91 16.81
CA MET A 112 -17.80 2.91 15.89
C MET A 112 -17.31 1.67 16.64
N THR A 113 -16.71 1.82 17.82
CA THR A 113 -16.26 0.70 18.66
C THR A 113 -17.41 -0.21 19.06
N TRP A 114 -18.54 0.37 19.49
CA TRP A 114 -19.75 -0.40 19.78
C TRP A 114 -20.26 -1.14 18.56
N SER A 115 -20.32 -0.47 17.40
CA SER A 115 -20.75 -1.09 16.13
C SER A 115 -19.83 -2.24 15.70
N LEU A 116 -18.52 -2.13 15.89
CA LEU A 116 -17.56 -3.19 15.53
C LEU A 116 -17.75 -4.45 16.36
N ARG A 117 -18.01 -4.29 17.67
CA ARG A 117 -18.29 -5.41 18.57
C ARG A 117 -19.56 -6.15 18.13
N ASP A 118 -20.62 -5.39 17.84
CA ASP A 118 -21.89 -5.96 17.39
C ASP A 118 -21.75 -6.65 16.02
N ASP A 119 -21.08 -6.01 15.05
CA ASP A 119 -20.79 -6.59 13.74
C ASP A 119 -20.02 -7.92 13.85
N MET A 120 -19.02 -8.00 14.73
CA MET A 120 -18.25 -9.22 14.96
C MET A 120 -19.10 -10.34 15.57
N SER A 121 -19.89 -10.03 16.60
CA SER A 121 -20.80 -11.01 17.21
C SER A 121 -21.87 -11.49 16.23
N ASN A 122 -22.48 -10.58 15.48
CA ASN A 122 -23.50 -10.90 14.48
C ASN A 122 -22.93 -11.70 13.30
N MET A 123 -21.69 -11.41 12.89
CA MET A 123 -20.96 -12.22 11.91
C MET A 123 -20.84 -13.67 12.36
N ILE A 124 -20.32 -13.91 13.58
CA ILE A 124 -20.09 -15.25 14.12
C ILE A 124 -21.42 -16.00 14.31
N ASN A 125 -22.44 -15.34 14.84
CA ASN A 125 -23.75 -15.94 15.06
C ASN A 125 -24.45 -16.33 13.74
N ALA A 126 -24.37 -15.46 12.73
CA ALA A 126 -24.91 -15.74 11.40
C ALA A 126 -24.17 -16.90 10.71
N GLU A 127 -22.85 -16.97 10.86
CA GLU A 127 -22.03 -18.09 10.36
C GLU A 127 -22.43 -19.42 11.01
N ALA A 128 -22.50 -19.45 12.35
CA ALA A 128 -22.90 -20.63 13.11
C ALA A 128 -24.33 -21.11 12.77
N SER A 129 -25.21 -20.19 12.38
CA SER A 129 -26.59 -20.49 11.97
C SER A 129 -26.72 -20.89 10.49
N GLY A 130 -25.60 -20.98 9.74
CA GLY A 130 -25.61 -21.28 8.30
C GLY A 130 -26.12 -20.12 7.42
N GLU A 131 -26.30 -18.93 7.99
CA GLU A 131 -26.76 -17.73 7.29
C GLU A 131 -25.60 -17.00 6.57
N PHE A 132 -24.84 -17.71 5.73
CA PHE A 132 -23.56 -17.24 5.18
C PHE A 132 -23.63 -15.90 4.44
N LYS A 133 -24.76 -15.60 3.77
CA LYS A 133 -24.97 -14.32 3.11
C LYS A 133 -25.02 -13.15 4.11
N LYS A 134 -25.66 -13.35 5.26
CA LYS A 134 -25.71 -12.35 6.34
C LYS A 134 -24.35 -12.23 7.01
N ALA A 135 -23.67 -13.34 7.31
CA ALA A 135 -22.31 -13.32 7.84
C ALA A 135 -21.34 -12.53 6.94
N LEU A 136 -21.42 -12.72 5.61
CA LEU A 136 -20.64 -11.95 4.65
C LEU A 136 -21.03 -10.46 4.63
N GLY A 137 -22.31 -10.14 4.86
CA GLY A 137 -22.79 -8.77 5.04
C GLY A 137 -22.12 -8.10 6.23
N TRP A 138 -22.11 -8.75 7.39
CA TRP A 138 -21.44 -8.27 8.60
C TRP A 138 -19.93 -8.10 8.43
N GLN A 139 -19.24 -9.03 7.75
CA GLN A 139 -17.81 -8.87 7.41
C GLN A 139 -17.51 -7.66 6.52
N LYS A 140 -18.47 -7.26 5.68
CA LYS A 140 -18.33 -6.05 4.85
C LYS A 140 -18.55 -4.79 5.68
N SER A 141 -19.60 -4.77 6.50
CA SER A 141 -19.88 -3.68 7.44
C SER A 141 -18.70 -3.44 8.37
N PHE A 142 -18.22 -4.50 9.03
CA PHE A 142 -17.05 -4.46 9.91
C PHE A 142 -15.83 -3.82 9.21
N ALA A 143 -15.50 -4.28 8.00
CA ALA A 143 -14.35 -3.76 7.25
C ALA A 143 -14.49 -2.28 6.88
N GLN A 144 -15.71 -1.83 6.54
CA GLN A 144 -16.00 -0.43 6.23
C GLN A 144 -15.93 0.45 7.48
N THR A 145 -16.43 -0.04 8.61
CA THR A 145 -16.34 0.67 9.90
C THR A 145 -14.90 0.77 10.36
N ARG A 146 -14.08 -0.28 10.23
CA ARG A 146 -12.64 -0.23 10.52
C ARG A 146 -11.87 0.75 9.63
N GLU A 147 -12.22 0.83 8.36
CA GLU A 147 -11.61 1.78 7.44
C GLU A 147 -11.89 3.23 7.83
N ARG A 148 -13.16 3.54 8.15
CA ARG A 148 -13.56 4.86 8.65
C ARG A 148 -12.92 5.19 10.00
N MET A 149 -12.91 4.23 10.93
CA MET A 149 -12.31 4.41 12.26
C MET A 149 -10.82 4.69 12.17
N PHE A 150 -10.07 3.95 11.36
CA PHE A 150 -8.64 4.21 11.18
C PHE A 150 -8.36 5.57 10.52
N ALA A 151 -9.15 5.95 9.52
CA ALA A 151 -9.05 7.28 8.91
C ALA A 151 -9.35 8.39 9.93
N THR A 152 -10.27 8.15 10.87
CA THR A 152 -10.63 9.07 11.96
C THR A 152 -9.51 9.19 12.98
N HIS A 153 -8.92 8.08 13.44
CA HIS A 153 -7.74 8.09 14.32
C HIS A 153 -6.61 8.92 13.70
N ARG A 154 -6.27 8.67 12.44
CA ARG A 154 -5.24 9.44 11.74
C ARG A 154 -5.59 10.92 11.67
N GLN A 155 -6.83 11.25 11.32
CA GLN A 155 -7.30 12.63 11.23
C GLN A 155 -7.16 13.37 12.58
N MET A 156 -7.48 12.71 13.68
CA MET A 156 -7.28 13.26 15.03
C MET A 156 -5.80 13.42 15.38
N ALA A 157 -5.01 12.36 15.25
CA ALA A 157 -3.61 12.37 15.65
C ALA A 157 -2.79 13.42 14.88
N GLU A 158 -2.96 13.52 13.57
CA GLU A 158 -2.28 14.53 12.74
C GLU A 158 -2.77 15.96 13.04
N SER A 159 -4.03 16.14 13.48
CA SER A 159 -4.52 17.44 13.94
C SER A 159 -3.84 17.84 15.25
N TRP A 160 -3.79 16.93 16.24
CA TRP A 160 -3.06 17.13 17.50
C TRP A 160 -1.58 17.46 17.26
N LEU A 161 -0.90 16.72 16.38
CA LEU A 161 0.48 17.04 15.98
C LEU A 161 0.63 18.45 15.42
N THR A 162 -0.33 18.91 14.62
CA THR A 162 -0.27 20.23 13.99
C THR A 162 -0.43 21.37 15.01
N ILE A 163 -1.21 21.17 16.06
CA ILE A 163 -1.43 22.17 17.12
C ILE A 163 -0.45 22.06 18.29
N GLY A 164 0.47 21.09 18.24
CA GLY A 164 1.59 20.97 19.18
C GLY A 164 1.36 19.99 20.34
N GLU A 165 0.23 19.29 20.35
CA GLU A 165 -0.12 18.32 21.41
C GLU A 165 0.39 16.92 21.03
N LEU A 166 1.70 16.72 21.19
CA LEU A 166 2.38 15.47 20.80
C LEU A 166 1.91 14.26 21.62
N ASP A 167 1.64 14.44 22.91
CA ASP A 167 1.24 13.34 23.80
C ASP A 167 -0.14 12.79 23.41
N ASP A 168 -1.10 13.67 23.11
CA ASP A 168 -2.44 13.27 22.64
C ASP A 168 -2.38 12.58 21.27
N ALA A 169 -1.57 13.11 20.34
CA ALA A 169 -1.35 12.45 19.06
C ALA A 169 -0.80 11.03 19.22
N ASN A 170 0.19 10.86 20.11
CA ASN A 170 0.80 9.58 20.40
C ASN A 170 -0.18 8.60 21.03
N ALA A 171 -1.01 9.05 21.98
CA ALA A 171 -2.05 8.21 22.58
C ALA A 171 -3.06 7.70 21.53
N ILE A 172 -3.48 8.56 20.60
CA ILE A 172 -4.37 8.15 19.50
C ILE A 172 -3.69 7.12 18.59
N TRP A 173 -2.41 7.31 18.25
CA TRP A 173 -1.68 6.36 17.43
C TRP A 173 -1.47 5.01 18.11
N GLU A 174 -1.11 5.01 19.39
CA GLU A 174 -0.97 3.81 20.21
C GLU A 174 -2.29 3.03 20.25
N GLN A 175 -3.40 3.70 20.56
CA GLN A 175 -4.73 3.08 20.58
C GLN A 175 -5.09 2.49 19.21
N ALA A 176 -4.89 3.26 18.13
CA ALA A 176 -5.17 2.81 16.77
C ALA A 176 -4.37 1.55 16.40
N ALA A 177 -3.10 1.50 16.81
CA ALA A 177 -2.20 0.37 16.56
C ALA A 177 -2.65 -0.89 17.31
N ASN A 178 -2.92 -0.76 18.62
CA ASN A 178 -3.34 -1.86 19.49
C ASN A 178 -4.69 -2.45 19.08
N ASP A 179 -5.66 -1.60 18.73
CA ASP A 179 -6.96 -2.03 18.21
C ASP A 179 -6.80 -2.80 16.90
N ALA A 180 -6.04 -2.24 15.95
CA ALA A 180 -5.81 -2.87 14.66
C ALA A 180 -5.08 -4.22 14.81
N MET A 181 -4.09 -4.31 15.69
CA MET A 181 -3.39 -5.57 15.97
C MET A 181 -4.36 -6.62 16.53
N THR A 182 -5.19 -6.24 17.50
CA THR A 182 -6.17 -7.13 18.14
C THR A 182 -7.18 -7.68 17.13
N TYR A 183 -7.80 -6.80 16.32
CA TYR A 183 -8.73 -7.25 15.29
C TYR A 183 -8.04 -8.06 14.18
N GLY A 184 -6.79 -7.73 13.85
CA GLY A 184 -5.98 -8.52 12.92
C GLY A 184 -5.82 -9.97 13.37
N VAL A 185 -5.47 -10.20 14.63
CA VAL A 185 -5.34 -11.54 15.23
C VAL A 185 -6.68 -12.28 15.22
N GLN A 186 -7.76 -11.65 15.70
CA GLN A 186 -9.09 -12.29 15.74
C GLN A 186 -9.58 -12.70 14.34
N LEU A 187 -9.41 -11.83 13.34
CA LEU A 187 -9.80 -12.12 11.97
C LEU A 187 -8.93 -13.20 11.32
N LEU A 188 -7.64 -13.26 11.66
CA LEU A 188 -6.72 -14.28 11.18
C LEU A 188 -7.13 -15.66 11.72
N GLU A 189 -7.41 -15.76 13.02
CA GLU A 189 -7.87 -16.98 13.68
C GLU A 189 -9.23 -17.44 13.14
N HIS A 190 -10.19 -16.50 13.02
CA HIS A 190 -11.49 -16.80 12.43
C HIS A 190 -11.37 -17.27 10.97
N GLY A 191 -10.51 -16.61 10.18
CA GLY A 191 -10.23 -17.00 8.80
C GLY A 191 -9.67 -18.42 8.68
N LYS A 192 -8.72 -18.80 9.54
CA LYS A 192 -8.17 -20.16 9.60
C LYS A 192 -9.24 -21.19 9.99
N SER A 193 -10.05 -20.89 11.01
CA SER A 193 -11.16 -21.77 11.42
C SER A 193 -12.17 -22.00 10.29
N LEU A 194 -12.46 -20.96 9.49
CA LEU A 194 -13.32 -21.10 8.32
C LEU A 194 -12.71 -21.97 7.21
N GLN A 195 -11.38 -21.98 7.06
CA GLN A 195 -10.71 -22.90 6.13
C GLN A 195 -10.86 -24.36 6.59
N GLU A 196 -10.68 -24.63 7.88
CA GLU A 196 -10.89 -25.96 8.46
C GLU A 196 -12.35 -26.43 8.25
N LYS A 197 -13.32 -25.53 8.48
CA LYS A 197 -14.76 -25.81 8.22
C LYS A 197 -15.06 -26.04 6.74
N GLN A 198 -14.38 -25.35 5.83
CA GLN A 198 -14.50 -25.58 4.40
C GLN A 198 -14.06 -27.00 4.04
N ASP A 199 -12.92 -27.45 4.55
CA ASP A 199 -12.38 -28.77 4.24
C ASP A 199 -13.23 -29.90 4.82
N ALA A 200 -13.87 -29.65 5.97
CA ALA A 200 -14.78 -30.58 6.63
C ALA A 200 -16.22 -30.60 6.06
N SER A 201 -16.60 -29.64 5.21
CA SER A 201 -18.00 -29.47 4.78
C SER A 201 -18.18 -29.70 3.27
N GLU A 202 -18.95 -30.73 2.91
CA GLU A 202 -19.35 -30.97 1.52
C GLU A 202 -20.40 -29.97 1.01
N SER A 203 -21.43 -29.70 1.82
CA SER A 203 -22.58 -28.88 1.39
C SER A 203 -22.30 -27.38 1.39
N ASN A 204 -21.42 -26.90 2.27
CA ASN A 204 -21.18 -25.46 2.47
C ASN A 204 -19.74 -25.03 2.10
N LYS A 205 -18.96 -25.90 1.44
CA LYS A 205 -17.56 -25.67 1.05
C LYS A 205 -17.32 -24.28 0.46
N LYS A 206 -18.12 -23.91 -0.55
CA LYS A 206 -17.99 -22.62 -1.25
C LYS A 206 -18.29 -21.42 -0.35
N ALA A 207 -19.25 -21.55 0.57
CA ALA A 207 -19.64 -20.46 1.47
C ALA A 207 -18.52 -20.19 2.49
N TYR A 208 -17.99 -21.25 3.12
CA TYR A 208 -16.84 -21.15 4.02
C TYR A 208 -15.61 -20.60 3.31
N ALA A 209 -15.31 -21.05 2.09
CA ALA A 209 -14.22 -20.52 1.28
C ALA A 209 -14.30 -18.99 1.06
N VAL A 210 -15.50 -18.48 0.79
CA VAL A 210 -15.71 -17.03 0.58
C VAL A 210 -15.51 -16.25 1.88
N LEU A 211 -16.07 -16.74 2.99
CA LEU A 211 -15.91 -16.10 4.31
C LEU A 211 -14.46 -16.15 4.79
N ALA A 212 -13.78 -17.28 4.63
CA ALA A 212 -12.38 -17.47 5.00
C ALA A 212 -11.48 -16.47 4.27
N LEU A 213 -11.62 -16.40 2.94
CA LEU A 213 -10.85 -15.46 2.13
C LEU A 213 -11.07 -14.01 2.56
N ARG A 214 -12.32 -13.64 2.86
CA ARG A 214 -12.65 -12.28 3.28
C ARG A 214 -12.06 -11.97 4.66
N ALA A 215 -12.19 -12.88 5.63
CA ALA A 215 -11.60 -12.74 6.96
C ALA A 215 -10.08 -12.59 6.89
N LEU A 216 -9.37 -13.46 6.16
CA LEU A 216 -7.92 -13.38 5.99
C LEU A 216 -7.47 -12.08 5.29
N ARG A 217 -8.22 -11.62 4.28
CA ARG A 217 -7.93 -10.32 3.63
C ARG A 217 -8.13 -9.16 4.58
N ASN A 218 -9.17 -9.20 5.41
CA ASN A 218 -9.42 -8.16 6.41
C ASN A 218 -8.33 -8.20 7.50
N ALA A 219 -7.90 -9.39 7.95
CA ALA A 219 -6.79 -9.54 8.89
C ALA A 219 -5.52 -8.88 8.35
N GLY A 220 -5.14 -9.19 7.09
CA GLY A 220 -4.02 -8.54 6.43
C GLY A 220 -4.14 -7.01 6.42
N LYS A 221 -5.33 -6.45 6.17
CA LYS A 221 -5.56 -5.00 6.22
C LYS A 221 -5.41 -4.41 7.62
N GLU A 222 -5.93 -5.08 8.66
CA GLU A 222 -5.77 -4.60 10.04
C GLU A 222 -4.29 -4.60 10.44
N PHE A 223 -3.52 -5.61 10.04
CA PHE A 223 -2.07 -5.63 10.30
C PHE A 223 -1.31 -4.52 9.55
N GLU A 224 -1.70 -4.16 8.32
CA GLU A 224 -1.13 -2.98 7.64
C GLU A 224 -1.44 -1.68 8.39
N ARG A 225 -2.66 -1.55 8.94
CA ARG A 225 -3.05 -0.39 9.78
C ARG A 225 -2.28 -0.33 11.08
N ALA A 226 -2.10 -1.48 11.75
CA ALA A 226 -1.28 -1.58 12.94
C ALA A 226 0.17 -1.17 12.64
N GLY A 227 0.74 -1.68 11.54
CA GLY A 227 2.07 -1.30 11.08
C GLY A 227 2.22 0.21 10.88
N GLU A 228 1.28 0.83 10.17
CA GLU A 228 1.31 2.28 9.95
C GLU A 228 1.14 3.09 11.25
N ALA A 229 0.24 2.67 12.14
CA ALA A 229 0.02 3.38 13.40
C ALA A 229 1.20 3.25 14.38
N PHE A 230 1.77 2.04 14.54
CA PHE A 230 2.99 1.87 15.34
C PHE A 230 4.16 2.69 14.79
N ARG A 231 4.31 2.76 13.46
CA ARG A 231 5.32 3.62 12.82
C ARG A 231 5.11 5.09 13.15
N ALA A 232 3.86 5.57 13.09
CA ALA A 232 3.52 6.95 13.40
C ALA A 232 3.74 7.28 14.90
N HIS A 233 3.56 6.30 15.78
CA HIS A 233 3.87 6.39 17.20
C HIS A 233 5.39 6.29 17.52
N GLY A 234 6.23 5.89 16.56
CA GLY A 234 7.67 5.71 16.75
C GLY A 234 8.09 4.30 17.22
N GLU A 235 7.15 3.36 17.33
CA GLU A 235 7.37 1.97 17.73
C GLU A 235 7.72 1.10 16.51
N PHE A 236 8.91 1.29 15.96
CA PHE A 236 9.32 0.68 14.69
C PHE A 236 9.42 -0.85 14.73
N GLU A 237 9.79 -1.45 15.86
CA GLU A 237 9.85 -2.91 15.98
C GLU A 237 8.45 -3.53 15.90
N GLN A 238 7.48 -2.99 16.64
CA GLN A 238 6.08 -3.42 16.61
C GLN A 238 5.46 -3.15 15.24
N SER A 239 5.83 -2.04 14.60
CA SER A 239 5.44 -1.77 13.21
C SER A 239 5.93 -2.88 12.28
N ALA A 240 7.21 -3.24 12.36
CA ALA A 240 7.80 -4.31 11.55
C ALA A 240 7.10 -5.65 11.76
N GLN A 241 6.85 -6.02 13.03
CA GLN A 241 6.11 -7.24 13.39
C GLN A 241 4.70 -7.25 12.80
N ALA A 242 3.98 -6.13 12.84
CA ALA A 242 2.65 -6.03 12.25
C ALA A 242 2.70 -6.23 10.72
N TRP A 243 3.67 -5.61 10.03
CA TRP A 243 3.87 -5.83 8.59
C TRP A 243 4.19 -7.30 8.26
N GLU A 244 4.96 -8.00 9.08
CA GLU A 244 5.19 -9.45 8.93
C GLU A 244 3.90 -10.27 9.11
N GLN A 245 3.04 -9.91 10.08
CA GLN A 245 1.75 -10.58 10.24
C GLN A 245 0.85 -10.35 9.02
N ALA A 246 0.87 -9.14 8.47
CA ALA A 246 0.18 -8.85 7.21
C ALA A 246 0.73 -9.73 6.07
N ALA A 247 2.06 -9.90 5.98
CA ALA A 247 2.67 -10.76 4.96
C ALA A 247 2.26 -12.22 5.13
N LYS A 248 2.30 -12.75 6.37
CA LYS A 248 1.85 -14.10 6.72
C LYS A 248 0.39 -14.35 6.33
N ALA A 249 -0.51 -13.39 6.55
CA ALA A 249 -1.90 -13.50 6.12
C ALA A 249 -2.03 -13.63 4.57
N SER A 250 -1.21 -12.91 3.81
CA SER A 250 -1.16 -13.05 2.34
C SER A 250 -0.61 -14.40 1.88
N ILE A 251 0.41 -14.92 2.56
CA ILE A 251 0.97 -16.25 2.26
C ILE A 251 -0.11 -17.32 2.46
N LEU A 252 -0.83 -17.28 3.59
CA LEU A 252 -1.93 -18.21 3.87
C LEU A 252 -2.98 -18.19 2.76
N ILE A 253 -3.33 -17.01 2.24
CA ILE A 253 -4.25 -16.90 1.11
C ILE A 253 -3.64 -17.49 -0.16
N ALA A 254 -2.38 -17.16 -0.47
CA ALA A 254 -1.69 -17.65 -1.67
C ALA A 254 -1.61 -19.18 -1.68
N ASP A 255 -1.19 -19.79 -0.58
CA ASP A 255 -1.03 -21.23 -0.43
C ASP A 255 -2.38 -21.93 -0.52
N TRP A 256 -3.41 -21.39 0.17
CA TRP A 256 -4.76 -21.92 0.09
C TRP A 256 -5.34 -21.84 -1.34
N LYS A 257 -5.06 -20.74 -2.07
CA LYS A 257 -5.46 -20.59 -3.48
C LYS A 257 -4.74 -21.57 -4.40
N ALA A 258 -3.45 -21.81 -4.16
CA ALA A 258 -2.67 -22.78 -4.93
C ALA A 258 -3.16 -24.22 -4.70
N GLN A 259 -3.54 -24.58 -3.47
CA GLN A 259 -4.09 -25.90 -3.13
C GLN A 259 -5.48 -26.16 -3.74
N HIS A 260 -6.20 -25.11 -4.12
CA HIS A 260 -7.56 -25.17 -4.66
C HIS A 260 -7.61 -24.79 -6.15
N ASP A 261 -6.54 -25.09 -6.89
CA ASP A 261 -6.44 -24.93 -8.36
C ASP A 261 -6.87 -23.54 -8.87
N SER A 262 -6.62 -22.49 -8.07
CA SER A 262 -6.87 -21.12 -8.52
C SER A 262 -5.87 -20.72 -9.61
N GLU A 263 -6.30 -19.83 -10.50
CA GLU A 263 -5.44 -19.30 -11.56
C GLU A 263 -4.12 -18.75 -11.01
N GLU A 264 -3.01 -19.05 -11.69
CA GLU A 264 -1.66 -18.67 -11.24
C GLU A 264 -1.53 -17.16 -10.99
N ARG A 265 -2.17 -16.33 -11.81
CA ARG A 265 -2.19 -14.87 -11.60
C ARG A 265 -2.76 -14.44 -10.24
N VAL A 266 -3.73 -15.18 -9.71
CA VAL A 266 -4.34 -14.91 -8.40
C VAL A 266 -3.40 -15.31 -7.28
N VAL A 267 -2.75 -16.47 -7.39
CA VAL A 267 -1.73 -16.92 -6.44
C VAL A 267 -0.56 -15.92 -6.42
N ASN A 268 -0.08 -15.55 -7.60
CA ASN A 268 1.02 -14.61 -7.76
C ASN A 268 0.68 -13.23 -7.19
N PHE A 269 -0.55 -12.74 -7.36
CA PHE A 269 -0.98 -11.49 -6.73
C PHE A 269 -0.78 -11.51 -5.20
N TYR A 270 -1.18 -12.57 -4.50
CA TYR A 270 -1.01 -12.65 -3.05
C TYR A 270 0.44 -12.87 -2.62
N ARG A 271 1.24 -13.60 -3.40
CA ARG A 271 2.70 -13.73 -3.18
C ARG A 271 3.40 -12.38 -3.32
N SER A 272 3.12 -11.66 -4.39
CA SER A 272 3.58 -10.28 -4.59
C SER A 272 3.19 -9.38 -3.42
N GLN A 273 1.94 -9.47 -2.94
CA GLN A 273 1.49 -8.70 -1.78
C GLN A 273 2.23 -9.08 -0.50
N ALA A 274 2.51 -10.37 -0.26
CA ALA A 274 3.33 -10.80 0.86
C ALA A 274 4.75 -10.23 0.77
N SER A 275 5.36 -10.27 -0.42
CA SER A 275 6.69 -9.68 -0.69
C SER A 275 6.73 -8.19 -0.35
N SER A 276 5.75 -7.40 -0.82
CA SER A 276 5.65 -5.97 -0.48
C SER A 276 5.56 -5.71 1.01
N ARG A 277 4.77 -6.51 1.74
CA ARG A 277 4.61 -6.37 3.19
C ARG A 277 5.87 -6.75 3.96
N PHE A 278 6.64 -7.75 3.49
CA PHE A 278 7.95 -8.04 4.07
C PHE A 278 8.97 -6.94 3.79
N TYR A 279 8.97 -6.31 2.61
CA TYR A 279 9.81 -5.13 2.40
C TYR A 279 9.43 -3.97 3.32
N GLN A 280 8.13 -3.75 3.59
CA GLN A 280 7.71 -2.79 4.63
C GLN A 280 8.29 -3.17 5.99
N ALA A 281 8.19 -4.43 6.41
CA ALA A 281 8.79 -4.90 7.66
C ALA A 281 10.32 -4.66 7.70
N ALA A 282 11.04 -5.00 6.62
CA ALA A 282 12.48 -4.80 6.52
C ALA A 282 12.88 -3.33 6.67
N MET A 283 12.10 -2.41 6.08
CA MET A 283 12.34 -0.97 6.24
C MET A 283 12.12 -0.52 7.70
N GLN A 284 11.10 -1.04 8.38
CA GLN A 284 10.88 -0.71 9.80
C GLN A 284 11.97 -1.29 10.71
N TRP A 285 12.40 -2.54 10.47
CA TRP A 285 13.54 -3.13 11.19
C TRP A 285 14.84 -2.34 10.98
N SER A 286 15.04 -1.80 9.78
CA SER A 286 16.20 -0.95 9.47
C SER A 286 16.18 0.34 10.28
N ILE A 287 15.02 0.99 10.42
CA ILE A 287 14.85 2.19 11.26
C ILE A 287 15.07 1.86 12.74
N ALA A 288 14.62 0.70 13.20
CA ALA A 288 14.85 0.20 14.55
C ALA A 288 16.32 -0.18 14.83
N GLY A 289 17.16 -0.32 13.79
CA GLY A 289 18.56 -0.71 13.91
C GLY A 289 18.80 -2.22 14.04
N ASP A 290 17.80 -3.06 13.76
CA ASP A 290 17.91 -4.52 13.83
C ASP A 290 18.22 -5.14 12.46
N ASN A 291 19.51 -5.11 12.10
CA ASN A 291 19.98 -5.65 10.81
C ASN A 291 19.70 -7.16 10.63
N THR A 292 19.58 -7.94 11.71
CA THR A 292 19.30 -9.38 11.61
C THR A 292 17.88 -9.59 11.07
N ASN A 293 16.93 -8.86 11.62
CA ASN A 293 15.55 -8.93 11.17
C ASN A 293 15.33 -8.21 9.83
N VAL A 294 16.15 -7.21 9.47
CA VAL A 294 16.20 -6.67 8.09
C VAL A 294 16.51 -7.80 7.09
N ASP A 295 17.63 -8.51 7.28
CA ASP A 295 18.06 -9.57 6.35
C ASP A 295 17.01 -10.68 6.25
N LEU A 296 16.45 -11.10 7.39
CA LEU A 296 15.40 -12.12 7.43
C LEU A 296 14.14 -11.68 6.68
N ALA A 297 13.71 -10.42 6.86
CA ALA A 297 12.55 -9.88 6.17
C ALA A 297 12.80 -9.76 4.66
N VAL A 298 13.99 -9.33 4.23
CA VAL A 298 14.37 -9.28 2.80
C VAL A 298 14.37 -10.66 2.17
N VAL A 299 14.98 -11.66 2.81
CA VAL A 299 14.97 -13.05 2.32
C VAL A 299 13.55 -13.58 2.16
N ASN A 300 12.68 -13.30 3.13
CA ASN A 300 11.27 -13.67 3.04
C ASN A 300 10.54 -12.89 1.92
N ALA A 301 10.85 -11.62 1.73
CA ALA A 301 10.28 -10.84 0.63
C ALA A 301 10.65 -11.42 -0.74
N GLU A 302 11.93 -11.75 -0.94
CA GLU A 302 12.46 -12.30 -2.19
C GLU A 302 11.92 -13.70 -2.49
N LYS A 303 11.72 -14.54 -1.45
CA LYS A 303 11.10 -15.87 -1.59
C LYS A 303 9.69 -15.80 -2.22
N HIS A 304 8.95 -14.73 -1.96
CA HIS A 304 7.59 -14.54 -2.46
C HIS A 304 7.51 -13.60 -3.66
N LEU A 305 8.64 -13.15 -4.17
CA LEU A 305 8.71 -12.30 -5.34
C LEU A 305 8.48 -13.14 -6.61
N THR A 306 7.41 -12.84 -7.33
CA THR A 306 7.00 -13.60 -8.52
C THR A 306 7.72 -13.17 -9.80
N LEU A 307 8.34 -11.99 -9.78
CA LEU A 307 9.28 -11.52 -10.80
C LEU A 307 10.65 -11.34 -10.15
N LYS A 308 11.62 -12.18 -10.51
CA LYS A 308 12.99 -11.95 -10.03
C LYS A 308 13.48 -10.59 -10.54
N LEU A 309 13.88 -9.72 -9.60
CA LEU A 309 14.61 -8.48 -9.86
C LEU A 309 15.99 -8.78 -10.46
#